data_AF-S4RTG4-F1
#
_entry.id   AF-S4RTG4-F1
#
_cell.length_a   1.000
_cell.length_b   1.000
_cell.length_c   1.000
_cell.angle_alpha   90.00
_cell.angle_beta   90.00
_cell.angle_gamma   90.00
#
_symmetry.space_group_name_H-M   'P 1'
#
loop_
_entity.id
_entity.type
_entity.pdbx_description
1 polymer ?
#
loop_
_entity_poly.entity_id
_entity_poly.type
_entity_poly.pdbx_seq_one_letter_code
_entity_poly.pdbx_strand_id
1 'polypeptide(L)'
;VCIADDISLRGPRLTEQRSAGQGSCASATADLCVHGDWGRKCPNGCRMQGLMSHAEKDIGKRIGDLTERLARLGRLYTQVHTDFRAVSDTSGQTLNEHNELEVRYSEVLRELERRIIHLQRRINMQLQQLTLLQHNIKTQVSQILRVELDIDVALRTCKGSCARYLEYRLDKEKNLQLEKAASYIANLKFERFEEVVVEETLNRRVETSSHAFQPTHGQGTPQPGHGTHSLSATSSITSAPNFVPHR
;
A
#
# COMPACT_ATOMS: atom_id res chain seq x y z
N VAL A 1 14.58 -22.75 -68.73
CA VAL A 1 13.18 -22.88 -69.18
C VAL A 1 12.32 -22.24 -68.10
N CYS A 2 11.93 -20.98 -68.30
CA CYS A 2 11.09 -20.25 -67.35
C CYS A 2 9.67 -20.30 -67.88
N ILE A 3 8.78 -21.01 -67.18
CA ILE A 3 7.35 -21.00 -67.44
C ILE A 3 6.76 -19.96 -66.49
N ALA A 4 6.27 -18.87 -67.06
CA ALA A 4 5.50 -17.85 -66.35
C ALA A 4 4.04 -18.28 -66.37
N ASP A 5 3.48 -18.58 -65.19
CA ASP A 5 2.04 -18.73 -65.01
C ASP A 5 1.42 -17.34 -64.80
N ASP A 6 0.92 -16.76 -65.89
CA ASP A 6 0.05 -15.58 -65.84
C ASP A 6 -1.28 -15.96 -66.51
N ILE A 7 -2.13 -16.67 -65.76
CA ILE A 7 -3.52 -16.91 -66.15
C ILE A 7 -4.30 -15.63 -65.80
N SER A 8 -4.32 -14.69 -66.73
CA SER A 8 -5.19 -13.52 -66.66
C SER A 8 -6.64 -13.96 -66.92
N LEU A 9 -7.40 -14.18 -65.84
CA LEU A 9 -8.85 -14.46 -65.86
C LEU A 9 -9.72 -13.22 -66.19
N ARG A 10 -9.13 -12.15 -66.72
CA ARG A 10 -9.88 -10.99 -67.26
C ARG A 10 -9.69 -10.92 -68.76
N GLY A 11 -10.78 -11.10 -69.50
CA GLY A 11 -10.82 -10.88 -70.95
C GLY A 11 -10.31 -9.50 -71.35
N PRO A 12 -9.90 -9.33 -72.63
CA PRO A 12 -9.24 -8.12 -73.10
C PRO A 12 -10.12 -6.90 -72.87
N ARG A 13 -9.60 -5.92 -72.11
CA ARG A 13 -10.22 -4.60 -72.08
C ARG A 13 -10.17 -4.04 -73.49
N LEU A 14 -11.34 -3.72 -74.05
CA LEU A 14 -11.43 -2.82 -75.18
C LEU A 14 -10.70 -1.52 -74.79
N THR A 15 -9.57 -1.29 -75.43
CA THR A 15 -8.86 -0.01 -75.39
C THR A 15 -9.81 1.05 -75.95
N GLU A 16 -10.36 1.86 -75.05
CA GLU A 16 -11.19 3.00 -75.42
C GLU A 16 -10.31 4.01 -76.16
N GLN A 17 -10.49 4.05 -77.48
CA GLN A 17 -10.02 5.14 -78.31
C GLN A 17 -10.63 6.42 -77.73
N ARG A 18 -9.80 7.32 -77.20
CA ARG A 18 -10.20 8.68 -76.79
C ARG A 18 -10.68 9.44 -78.02
N SER A 19 -11.86 9.13 -78.51
CA SER A 19 -12.65 10.05 -79.30
C SER A 19 -13.09 11.16 -78.37
N ALA A 20 -12.38 12.28 -78.47
CA ALA A 20 -12.82 13.58 -78.03
C ALA A 20 -14.16 13.92 -78.70
N GLY A 21 -15.25 13.39 -78.13
CA GLY A 21 -16.62 13.75 -78.43
C GLY A 21 -17.15 14.58 -77.26
N GLN A 22 -16.92 15.89 -77.32
CA GLN A 22 -17.66 16.83 -76.51
C GLN A 22 -19.16 16.61 -76.72
N GLY A 23 -19.88 16.33 -75.63
CA GLY A 23 -21.28 16.70 -75.44
C GLY A 23 -22.34 15.98 -76.28
N SER A 24 -22.67 14.72 -75.97
CA SER A 24 -24.04 14.20 -76.23
C SER A 24 -24.54 13.16 -75.22
N CYS A 25 -23.80 12.85 -74.15
CA CYS A 25 -24.30 11.95 -73.09
C CYS A 25 -25.21 12.67 -72.07
N ALA A 26 -25.21 14.01 -72.07
CA ALA A 26 -25.96 14.85 -71.13
C ALA A 26 -27.21 15.49 -71.77
N SER A 27 -27.72 14.94 -72.88
CA SER A 27 -29.01 15.31 -73.45
C SER A 27 -30.12 14.50 -72.77
N ALA A 28 -30.57 14.93 -71.60
CA ALA A 28 -31.64 14.26 -70.87
C ALA A 28 -33.00 14.89 -71.22
N THR A 29 -33.64 14.39 -72.28
CA THR A 29 -35.07 14.63 -72.59
C THR A 29 -35.94 13.44 -72.18
N ALA A 30 -35.46 12.59 -71.27
CA ALA A 30 -36.18 11.42 -70.80
C ALA A 30 -37.12 11.77 -69.64
N ASP A 31 -38.39 11.35 -69.74
CA ASP A 31 -39.40 11.51 -68.69
C ASP A 31 -38.95 10.87 -67.37
N LEU A 32 -39.41 11.45 -66.25
CA LEU A 32 -39.07 10.97 -64.91
C LEU A 32 -39.63 9.55 -64.69
N CYS A 33 -38.78 8.64 -64.20
CA CYS A 33 -39.19 7.24 -63.97
C CYS A 33 -40.26 7.15 -62.86
N VAL A 34 -41.31 6.37 -63.09
CA VAL A 34 -42.35 6.05 -62.10
C VAL A 34 -42.01 4.71 -61.42
N HIS A 35 -42.49 4.44 -60.21
CA HIS A 35 -42.15 3.23 -59.45
C HIS A 35 -42.35 1.89 -60.20
N GLY A 36 -43.25 1.83 -61.19
CA GLY A 36 -43.49 0.65 -62.03
C GLY A 36 -42.48 0.42 -63.17
N ASP A 37 -41.58 1.38 -63.44
CA ASP A 37 -40.55 1.27 -64.48
C ASP A 37 -39.31 0.50 -64.03
N TRP A 38 -39.15 0.29 -62.72
CA TRP A 38 -38.08 -0.52 -62.16
C TRP A 38 -38.20 -1.97 -62.62
N GLY A 39 -37.12 -2.50 -63.22
CA GLY A 39 -37.09 -3.83 -63.83
C GLY A 39 -37.37 -3.84 -65.34
N ARG A 40 -38.01 -2.81 -65.91
CA ARG A 40 -38.13 -2.61 -67.36
C ARG A 40 -37.12 -1.59 -67.90
N LYS A 41 -36.88 -0.51 -67.15
CA LYS A 41 -35.82 0.47 -67.40
C LYS A 41 -34.73 0.27 -66.35
N CYS A 42 -33.51 -0.08 -66.79
CA CYS A 42 -32.36 -0.31 -65.91
C CYS A 42 -31.21 0.65 -66.27
N PRO A 43 -30.40 1.06 -65.29
CA PRO A 43 -29.19 1.83 -65.56
C PRO A 43 -28.23 1.02 -66.43
N ASN A 44 -27.40 1.72 -67.21
CA ASN A 44 -26.41 1.06 -68.05
C ASN A 44 -25.37 0.31 -67.20
N GLY A 45 -24.83 -0.79 -67.76
CA GLY A 45 -23.88 -1.66 -67.08
C GLY A 45 -22.58 -0.95 -66.68
N CYS A 46 -22.10 0.00 -67.49
CA CYS A 46 -20.87 0.75 -67.19
C CYS A 46 -21.01 1.62 -65.93
N ARG A 47 -22.16 2.27 -65.73
CA ARG A 47 -22.44 3.05 -64.51
C ARG A 47 -22.55 2.13 -63.29
N MET A 48 -23.23 1.00 -63.42
CA MET A 48 -23.34 0.01 -62.34
C MET A 48 -21.97 -0.56 -61.97
N GLN A 49 -21.16 -0.95 -62.95
CA GLN A 49 -19.81 -1.46 -62.72
C GLN A 49 -18.89 -0.41 -62.08
N GLY A 50 -18.98 0.86 -62.49
CA GLY A 50 -18.25 1.96 -61.87
C GLY A 50 -18.65 2.19 -60.41
N LEU A 51 -19.95 2.18 -60.11
CA LEU A 51 -20.47 2.32 -58.75
C LEU A 51 -20.10 1.12 -57.87
N MET A 52 -20.18 -0.09 -58.39
CA MET A 52 -19.76 -1.31 -57.69
C MET A 52 -18.26 -1.27 -57.38
N SER A 53 -17.42 -0.97 -58.36
CA SER A 53 -15.96 -0.89 -58.15
C SER A 53 -15.57 0.25 -57.20
N HIS A 54 -16.27 1.39 -57.26
CA HIS A 54 -16.06 2.48 -56.32
C HIS A 54 -16.46 2.07 -54.89
N ALA A 55 -17.62 1.43 -54.72
CA ALA A 55 -18.09 0.95 -53.43
C ALA A 55 -17.15 -0.12 -52.85
N GLU A 56 -16.71 -1.09 -53.66
CA GLU A 56 -15.71 -2.10 -53.27
C GLU A 56 -14.42 -1.45 -52.79
N LYS A 57 -13.94 -0.41 -53.50
CA LYS A 57 -12.73 0.32 -53.11
C LYS A 57 -12.91 1.10 -51.81
N ASP A 58 -14.05 1.77 -51.63
CA ASP A 58 -14.35 2.52 -50.39
C ASP A 58 -14.47 1.59 -49.18
N ILE A 59 -15.22 0.49 -49.34
CA ILE A 59 -15.38 -0.53 -48.30
C ILE A 59 -14.03 -1.17 -47.98
N GLY A 60 -13.23 -1.52 -49.01
CA GLY A 60 -11.89 -2.08 -48.82
C GLY A 60 -10.96 -1.14 -48.04
N LYS A 61 -10.99 0.17 -48.32
CA LYS A 61 -10.25 1.18 -47.55
C LYS A 61 -10.71 1.23 -46.09
N ARG A 62 -12.02 1.29 -45.83
CA ARG A 62 -12.57 1.33 -44.47
C ARG A 62 -12.22 0.08 -43.66
N ILE A 63 -12.25 -1.10 -44.29
CA ILE A 63 -11.85 -2.35 -43.65
C ILE A 63 -10.34 -2.33 -43.35
N GLY A 64 -9.52 -1.84 -44.27
CA GLY A 64 -8.09 -1.66 -44.06
C GLY A 64 -7.79 -0.76 -42.85
N ASP A 65 -8.40 0.42 -42.81
CA ASP A 65 -8.24 1.39 -41.71
C ASP A 65 -8.69 0.80 -40.36
N LEU A 66 -9.82 0.08 -40.35
CA LEU A 66 -10.32 -0.57 -39.15
C LEU A 66 -9.35 -1.67 -38.66
N THR A 67 -8.84 -2.48 -39.58
CA THR A 67 -7.90 -3.57 -39.27
C THR A 67 -6.59 -3.02 -38.72
N GLU A 68 -6.07 -1.93 -39.29
CA GLU A 68 -4.88 -1.25 -38.79
C GLU A 68 -5.08 -0.70 -37.37
N ARG A 69 -6.24 -0.05 -37.12
CA ARG A 69 -6.58 0.46 -35.79
C ARG A 69 -6.69 -0.65 -34.76
N LEU A 70 -7.32 -1.78 -35.11
CA LEU A 70 -7.43 -2.94 -34.22
C LEU A 70 -6.05 -3.55 -33.93
N ALA A 71 -5.18 -3.69 -34.95
CA ALA A 71 -3.82 -4.16 -34.75
C ALA A 71 -3.01 -3.22 -33.85
N ARG A 72 -3.20 -1.89 -33.98
CA ARG A 72 -2.58 -0.90 -33.10
C ARG A 72 -3.08 -1.02 -31.66
N LEU A 73 -4.38 -1.17 -31.45
CA LEU A 73 -4.97 -1.37 -30.12
C LEU A 73 -4.45 -2.64 -29.46
N GLY A 74 -4.31 -3.74 -30.21
CA GLY A 74 -3.70 -4.98 -29.71
C GLY A 74 -2.26 -4.77 -29.21
N ARG A 75 -1.43 -4.06 -29.99
CA ARG A 75 -0.06 -3.72 -29.58
C ARG A 75 -0.02 -2.82 -28.33
N LEU A 76 -0.87 -1.79 -28.28
CA LEU A 76 -0.97 -0.91 -27.13
C LEU A 76 -1.41 -1.65 -25.88
N TYR A 77 -2.37 -2.57 -25.99
CA TYR A 77 -2.81 -3.40 -24.88
C TYR A 77 -1.67 -4.26 -24.34
N THR A 78 -0.92 -4.94 -25.22
CA THR A 78 0.23 -5.74 -24.78
C THR A 78 1.30 -4.89 -24.09
N GLN A 79 1.56 -3.69 -24.60
CA GLN A 79 2.53 -2.77 -24.02
C GLN A 79 2.10 -2.28 -22.64
N VAL A 80 0.85 -1.81 -22.50
CA VAL A 80 0.32 -1.36 -21.21
C VAL A 80 0.34 -2.50 -20.19
N HIS A 81 0.02 -3.72 -20.62
CA HIS A 81 0.04 -4.89 -19.74
C HIS A 81 1.46 -5.26 -19.28
N THR A 82 2.46 -5.16 -20.16
CA THR A 82 3.87 -5.38 -19.79
C THR A 82 4.38 -4.30 -18.85
N ASP A 83 4.03 -3.04 -19.12
CA ASP A 83 4.45 -1.90 -18.30
C ASP A 83 3.81 -1.98 -16.90
N PHE A 84 2.52 -2.32 -16.84
CA PHE A 84 1.81 -2.52 -15.57
C PHE A 84 2.44 -3.66 -14.74
N ARG A 85 2.80 -4.78 -15.37
CA ARG A 85 3.51 -5.87 -14.68
C ARG A 85 4.85 -5.40 -14.14
N ALA A 86 5.66 -4.71 -14.94
CA ALA A 86 6.96 -4.22 -14.50
C ALA A 86 6.85 -3.25 -13.31
N VAL A 87 5.88 -2.32 -13.36
CA VAL A 87 5.62 -1.39 -12.26
C VAL A 87 5.12 -2.12 -11.02
N SER A 88 4.27 -3.13 -11.18
CA SER A 88 3.79 -3.88 -10.03
C SER A 88 4.87 -4.74 -9.39
N ASP A 89 5.67 -5.44 -10.18
CA ASP A 89 6.75 -6.29 -9.68
C ASP A 89 7.78 -5.46 -8.91
N THR A 90 8.14 -4.27 -9.43
CA THR A 90 9.04 -3.34 -8.75
C THR A 90 8.42 -2.79 -7.47
N SER A 91 7.16 -2.37 -7.51
CA SER A 91 6.44 -1.89 -6.31
C SER A 91 6.34 -2.96 -5.24
N GLY A 92 6.06 -4.21 -5.63
CA GLY A 92 5.99 -5.36 -4.73
C GLY A 92 7.33 -5.66 -4.05
N GLN A 93 8.44 -5.58 -4.79
CA GLN A 93 9.79 -5.74 -4.22
C GLN A 93 10.08 -4.63 -3.21
N THR A 94 9.85 -3.37 -3.56
CA THR A 94 10.07 -2.24 -2.65
C THR A 94 9.22 -2.34 -1.38
N LEU A 95 7.96 -2.73 -1.48
CA LEU A 95 7.10 -2.94 -0.32
C LEU A 95 7.59 -4.07 0.57
N ASN A 96 8.09 -5.17 -0.01
CA ASN A 96 8.67 -6.27 0.76
C ASN A 96 9.95 -5.82 1.49
N GLU A 97 10.85 -5.09 0.83
CA GLU A 97 12.05 -4.52 1.46
C GLU A 97 11.69 -3.60 2.62
N HIS A 98 10.71 -2.71 2.44
CA HIS A 98 10.23 -1.85 3.52
C HIS A 98 9.62 -2.63 4.68
N ASN A 99 8.85 -3.68 4.41
CA ASN A 99 8.28 -4.54 5.45
C ASN A 99 9.37 -5.26 6.24
N GLU A 100 10.39 -5.81 5.57
CA GLU A 100 11.53 -6.43 6.25
C GLU A 100 12.29 -5.43 7.15
N LEU A 101 12.48 -4.20 6.68
CA LEU A 101 13.09 -3.13 7.46
C LEU A 101 12.25 -2.73 8.67
N GLU A 102 10.93 -2.58 8.51
CA GLU A 102 10.01 -2.28 9.61
C GLU A 102 10.04 -3.39 10.67
N VAL A 103 10.05 -4.67 10.26
CA VAL A 103 10.16 -5.81 11.20
C VAL A 103 11.47 -5.74 11.98
N ARG A 104 12.62 -5.54 11.32
CA ARG A 104 13.92 -5.41 12.00
C ARG A 104 13.97 -4.22 12.94
N TYR A 105 13.46 -3.06 12.52
CA TYR A 105 13.41 -1.87 13.35
C TYR A 105 12.54 -2.08 14.60
N SER A 106 11.37 -2.72 14.44
CA SER A 106 10.47 -3.04 15.55
C SER A 106 11.11 -4.00 16.56
N GLU A 107 11.98 -4.91 16.12
CA GLU A 107 12.70 -5.82 17.01
C GLU A 107 13.75 -5.09 17.83
N VAL A 108 14.56 -4.24 17.18
CA VAL A 108 15.58 -3.42 17.85
C VAL A 108 14.93 -2.47 18.86
N LEU A 109 13.81 -1.84 18.49
CA LEU A 109 13.08 -0.94 19.39
C LEU A 109 12.56 -1.69 20.63
N ARG A 110 11.93 -2.85 20.45
CA ARG A 110 11.45 -3.70 21.56
C ARG A 110 12.59 -4.14 22.48
N GLU A 111 13.75 -4.47 21.92
CA GLU A 111 14.93 -4.85 22.72
C GLU A 111 15.47 -3.67 23.53
N LEU A 112 15.54 -2.47 22.93
CA LEU A 112 15.96 -1.26 23.61
C LEU A 112 15.00 -0.91 24.76
N GLU A 113 13.70 -0.95 24.51
CA GLU A 113 12.66 -0.71 25.52
C GLU A 113 12.79 -1.66 26.71
N ARG A 114 12.95 -2.96 26.46
CA ARG A 114 13.16 -3.96 27.53
C ARG A 114 14.40 -3.65 28.36
N ARG A 115 15.51 -3.27 27.73
CA ARG A 115 16.75 -2.92 28.44
C ARG A 115 16.59 -1.68 29.29
N ILE A 116 15.91 -0.65 28.78
CA ILE A 116 15.65 0.60 29.52
C ILE A 116 14.78 0.30 30.74
N ILE A 117 13.67 -0.43 30.57
CA ILE A 117 12.78 -0.81 31.67
C ILE A 117 13.54 -1.65 32.72
N HIS A 118 14.37 -2.61 32.27
CA HIS A 118 15.16 -3.42 33.18
C HIS A 118 16.17 -2.59 34.00
N LEU A 119 16.89 -1.69 33.34
CA LEU A 119 17.83 -0.78 33.99
C LEU A 119 17.11 0.15 34.97
N GLN A 120 15.97 0.70 34.58
CA GLN A 120 15.16 1.56 35.41
C GLN A 120 14.72 0.87 36.70
N ARG A 121 14.19 -0.36 36.60
CA ARG A 121 13.83 -1.18 37.78
C ARG A 121 15.03 -1.45 38.67
N ARG A 122 16.18 -1.79 38.09
CA ARG A 122 17.41 -2.05 38.85
C ARG A 122 17.90 -0.81 39.58
N ILE A 123 17.88 0.35 38.93
CA ILE A 123 18.26 1.63 39.56
C ILE A 123 17.28 1.97 40.68
N ASN A 124 15.97 1.86 40.44
CA ASN A 124 14.95 2.12 41.48
C ASN A 124 15.13 1.22 42.71
N MET A 125 15.45 -0.06 42.53
CA MET A 125 15.76 -0.98 43.63
C MET A 125 17.02 -0.53 44.41
N GLN A 126 18.08 -0.14 43.70
CA GLN A 126 19.30 0.37 44.32
C GLN A 126 19.07 1.68 45.08
N LEU A 127 18.29 2.60 44.51
CA LEU A 127 17.91 3.85 45.18
C LEU A 127 17.12 3.58 46.45
N GLN A 128 16.18 2.63 46.43
CA GLN A 128 15.44 2.22 47.62
C GLN A 128 16.36 1.66 48.72
N GLN A 129 17.34 0.84 48.36
CA GLN A 129 18.35 0.34 49.29
C GLN A 129 19.21 1.47 49.86
N LEU A 130 19.63 2.42 49.03
CA LEU A 130 20.41 3.58 49.46
C LEU A 130 19.64 4.48 50.42
N THR A 131 18.36 4.75 50.17
CA THR A 131 17.51 5.53 51.08
C THR A 131 17.34 4.84 52.44
N LEU A 132 17.22 3.50 52.45
CA LEU A 132 17.15 2.75 53.69
C LEU A 132 18.47 2.81 54.47
N LEU A 133 19.60 2.62 53.80
CA LEU A 133 20.93 2.72 54.41
C LEU A 133 21.19 4.13 54.96
N GLN A 134 20.82 5.16 54.20
CA GLN A 134 20.90 6.56 54.60
C GLN A 134 20.15 6.83 55.93
N HIS A 135 18.93 6.32 56.05
CA HIS A 135 18.16 6.43 57.29
C HIS A 135 18.79 5.65 58.46
N ASN A 136 19.23 4.42 58.19
CA ASN A 136 19.86 3.58 59.20
C ASN A 136 21.17 4.18 59.74
N ILE A 137 22.03 4.73 58.87
CA ILE A 137 23.27 5.39 59.27
C ILE A 137 22.99 6.59 60.17
N LYS A 138 22.01 7.44 59.81
CA LYS A 138 21.61 8.59 60.65
C LYS A 138 21.18 8.14 62.04
N THR A 139 20.32 7.12 62.11
CA THR A 139 19.83 6.57 63.38
C THR A 139 20.96 5.95 64.19
N GLN A 140 21.83 5.17 63.56
CA GLN A 140 22.96 4.52 64.20
C GLN A 140 23.97 5.53 64.76
N VAL A 141 24.31 6.57 64.00
CA VAL A 141 25.19 7.65 64.48
C VAL A 141 24.58 8.35 65.68
N SER A 142 23.27 8.67 65.65
CA SER A 142 22.60 9.29 66.80
C SER A 142 22.64 8.40 68.05
N GLN A 143 22.49 7.07 67.89
CA GLN A 143 22.60 6.12 69.00
C GLN A 143 24.02 6.02 69.53
N ILE A 144 25.03 5.95 68.66
CA ILE A 144 26.45 5.89 69.07
C ILE A 144 26.81 7.12 69.92
N LEU A 145 26.42 8.31 69.48
CA LEU A 145 26.71 9.55 70.20
C LEU A 145 26.04 9.61 71.59
N ARG A 146 24.82 9.07 71.71
CA ARG A 146 24.13 8.97 73.01
C ARG A 146 24.81 7.96 73.94
N VAL A 147 25.12 6.78 73.42
CA VAL A 147 25.78 5.71 74.19
C VAL A 147 27.17 6.17 74.65
N GLU A 148 27.91 6.91 73.83
CA GLU A 148 29.20 7.46 74.23
C GLU A 148 29.09 8.44 75.39
N LEU A 149 28.05 9.30 75.37
CA LEU A 149 27.76 10.22 76.47
C LEU A 149 27.34 9.49 77.75
N ASP A 150 26.53 8.46 77.64
CA ASP A 150 26.12 7.63 78.77
C ASP A 150 27.31 6.87 79.38
N ILE A 151 28.21 6.33 78.56
CA ILE A 151 29.44 5.67 79.02
C ILE A 151 30.36 6.65 79.73
N ASP A 152 30.57 7.87 79.21
CA ASP A 152 31.39 8.89 79.87
C ASP A 152 30.84 9.23 81.27
N VAL A 153 29.52 9.42 81.39
CA VAL A 153 28.87 9.67 82.67
C VAL A 153 29.02 8.47 83.61
N ALA A 154 28.80 7.24 83.11
CA ALA A 154 28.92 6.01 83.90
C ALA A 154 30.36 5.74 84.38
N LEU A 155 31.39 6.08 83.58
CA LEU A 155 32.78 5.98 84.01
C LEU A 155 33.13 7.03 85.06
N ARG A 156 32.58 8.24 84.93
CA ARG A 156 32.81 9.34 85.90
C ARG A 156 32.18 9.04 87.27
N THR A 157 31.03 8.39 87.32
CA THR A 157 30.36 8.02 88.58
C THR A 157 31.14 6.95 89.37
N CYS A 158 31.96 6.13 88.70
CA CYS A 158 32.82 5.13 89.35
C CYS A 158 33.92 5.75 90.24
N LYS A 159 34.27 7.03 90.06
CA LYS A 159 35.33 7.71 90.83
C LYS A 159 35.10 7.70 92.35
N GLY A 160 33.84 7.62 92.79
CA GLY A 160 33.47 7.54 94.20
C GLY A 160 33.10 6.15 94.71
N SER A 161 33.01 5.15 93.83
CA SER A 161 32.52 3.80 94.16
C SER A 161 33.58 2.70 94.00
N CYS A 162 34.59 2.92 93.16
CA CYS A 162 35.61 1.92 92.82
C CYS A 162 36.99 2.31 93.34
N ALA A 163 37.84 1.34 93.64
CA ALA A 163 39.22 1.58 94.08
C ALA A 163 40.11 2.26 93.01
N ARG A 164 39.77 2.06 91.73
CA ARG A 164 40.41 2.71 90.57
C ARG A 164 39.32 3.08 89.57
N TYR A 165 39.55 4.15 88.79
CA TYR A 165 38.65 4.57 87.72
C TYR A 165 39.43 4.84 86.43
N LEU A 166 38.73 4.77 85.29
CA LEU A 166 39.25 5.11 83.98
C LEU A 166 38.87 6.55 83.64
N GLU A 167 39.86 7.37 83.28
CA GLU A 167 39.62 8.72 82.78
C GLU A 167 39.37 8.67 81.26
N TYR A 168 38.09 8.63 80.88
CA TYR A 168 37.64 8.79 79.49
C TYR A 168 37.38 10.26 79.17
N ARG A 169 37.70 10.71 77.96
CA ARG A 169 37.42 12.06 77.49
C ARG A 169 36.67 12.01 76.16
N LEU A 170 35.48 12.58 76.17
CA LEU A 170 34.64 12.73 74.99
C LEU A 170 35.23 13.75 73.99
N ASP A 171 35.39 13.31 72.74
CA ASP A 171 35.94 14.11 71.64
C ASP A 171 34.81 14.86 70.91
N LYS A 172 34.39 15.99 71.49
CA LYS A 172 33.23 16.76 71.02
C LYS A 172 33.31 17.19 69.54
N GLU A 173 34.50 17.54 69.07
CA GLU A 173 34.70 18.00 67.71
C GLU A 173 34.49 16.88 66.69
N LYS A 174 35.02 15.68 66.95
CA LYS A 174 34.83 14.52 66.07
C LYS A 174 33.36 14.10 66.01
N ASN A 175 32.68 14.15 67.14
CA ASN A 175 31.27 13.82 67.24
C ASN A 175 30.40 14.82 66.47
N LEU A 176 30.71 16.12 66.56
CA LEU A 176 30.05 17.15 65.76
C LEU A 176 30.31 16.94 64.26
N GLN A 177 31.53 16.58 63.86
CA GLN A 177 31.86 16.29 62.46
C GLN A 177 31.09 15.05 61.95
N LEU A 178 30.99 14.00 62.77
CA LEU A 178 30.25 12.79 62.44
C LEU A 178 28.75 13.07 62.28
N GLU A 179 28.17 13.90 63.15
CA GLU A 179 26.77 14.31 63.07
C GLU A 179 26.49 15.17 61.82
N LYS A 180 27.39 16.09 61.48
CA LYS A 180 27.33 16.87 60.23
C LYS A 180 27.41 15.98 58.99
N ALA A 181 28.32 15.01 58.98
CA ALA A 181 28.45 14.06 57.87
C ALA A 181 27.20 13.18 57.73
N ALA A 182 26.67 12.65 58.84
CA ALA A 182 25.48 11.82 58.83
C ALA A 182 24.23 12.60 58.40
N SER A 183 24.07 13.85 58.85
CA SER A 183 22.96 14.71 58.42
C SER A 183 23.07 15.13 56.96
N TYR A 184 24.27 15.42 56.46
CA TYR A 184 24.51 15.66 55.04
C TYR A 184 24.10 14.45 54.19
N ILE A 185 24.59 13.26 54.54
CA ILE A 185 24.24 12.01 53.85
C ILE A 185 22.73 11.80 53.90
N ALA A 186 22.08 12.03 55.05
CA ALA A 186 20.65 11.87 55.24
C ALA A 186 19.75 12.81 54.42
N ASN A 187 20.31 13.90 53.90
CA ASN A 187 19.59 14.90 53.15
C ASN A 187 19.83 14.79 51.63
N LEU A 188 20.67 13.86 51.18
CA LEU A 188 20.82 13.55 49.76
C LEU A 188 19.47 13.09 49.19
N LYS A 189 19.02 13.76 48.12
CA LYS A 189 17.77 13.42 47.43
C LYS A 189 18.04 12.41 46.33
N PHE A 190 17.29 11.32 46.36
CA PHE A 190 17.27 10.30 45.32
C PHE A 190 15.88 10.29 44.68
N GLU A 191 15.79 10.75 43.44
CA GLU A 191 14.55 10.69 42.67
C GLU A 191 14.44 9.32 42.01
N ARG A 192 13.31 8.65 42.23
CA ARG A 192 13.00 7.41 41.52
C ARG A 192 12.51 7.73 40.14
N PHE A 193 12.92 6.92 39.17
CA PHE A 193 12.39 7.00 37.83
C PHE A 193 10.95 6.50 37.83
N GLU A 194 10.01 7.30 37.36
CA GLU A 194 8.60 6.91 37.18
C GLU A 194 8.51 5.77 36.19
N GLU A 195 8.00 4.60 36.62
CA GLU A 195 7.97 3.38 35.80
C GLU A 195 7.23 3.68 34.49
N VAL A 196 7.98 3.73 33.39
CA VAL A 196 7.39 3.92 32.07
C VAL A 196 6.69 2.61 31.74
N VAL A 197 5.39 2.57 32.00
CA VAL A 197 4.50 1.56 31.42
C VAL A 197 4.38 1.93 29.96
N VAL A 198 5.26 1.36 29.13
CA VAL A 198 5.07 1.38 27.68
C VAL A 198 3.82 0.56 27.43
N GLU A 199 2.68 1.24 27.36
CA GLU A 199 1.45 0.69 26.82
C GLU A 199 1.81 0.11 25.45
N GLU A 200 1.37 -1.10 25.15
CA GLU A 200 1.70 -1.87 23.96
C GLU A 200 1.07 -1.23 22.70
N THR A 201 1.33 0.05 22.47
CA THR A 201 0.64 0.93 21.53
C THR A 201 1.56 1.34 20.41
N LEU A 202 2.25 0.35 19.82
CA LEU A 202 2.46 0.37 18.38
C LEU A 202 2.63 -1.04 17.83
N ASN A 203 1.71 -1.94 18.16
CA ASN A 203 1.32 -2.95 17.19
C ASN A 203 0.59 -2.22 16.05
N ARG A 204 1.35 -1.43 15.26
CA ARG A 204 1.12 -1.44 13.83
C ARG A 204 1.46 -2.87 13.44
N ARG A 205 0.49 -3.78 13.63
CA ARG A 205 0.40 -4.95 12.78
C ARG A 205 0.54 -4.31 11.41
N VAL A 206 1.70 -4.50 10.79
CA VAL A 206 1.70 -4.65 9.35
C VAL A 206 0.65 -5.73 9.20
N GLU A 207 -0.59 -5.32 8.92
CA GLU A 207 -1.52 -6.23 8.30
C GLU A 207 -0.67 -6.72 7.16
N THR A 208 -0.19 -7.95 7.29
CA THR A 208 0.24 -8.74 6.17
C THR A 208 -1.01 -8.77 5.33
N SER A 209 -1.18 -7.70 4.55
CA SER A 209 -2.13 -7.60 3.49
C SER A 209 -1.62 -8.74 2.64
N SER A 210 -2.28 -9.87 2.81
CA SER A 210 -2.19 -11.04 1.98
C SER A 210 -2.63 -10.71 0.55
N HIS A 211 -2.82 -9.42 0.22
CA HIS A 211 -2.31 -8.90 -1.04
C HIS A 211 -0.76 -8.86 -1.03
N ALA A 212 -0.15 -10.03 -0.85
CA ALA A 212 0.78 -10.45 -1.88
C ALA A 212 0.15 -9.98 -3.18
N PHE A 213 0.80 -9.08 -3.90
CA PHE A 213 0.36 -8.72 -5.23
C PHE A 213 0.42 -10.02 -6.04
N GLN A 214 -0.60 -10.85 -5.90
CA GLN A 214 -0.87 -11.97 -6.75
C GLN A 214 -1.25 -11.25 -8.03
N PRO A 215 -0.49 -11.41 -9.12
CA PRO A 215 -0.98 -11.00 -10.41
C PRO A 215 -2.17 -11.92 -10.70
N THR A 216 -3.35 -11.59 -10.21
CA THR A 216 -4.62 -12.19 -10.61
C THR A 216 -4.99 -11.60 -11.98
N HIS A 217 -4.08 -11.73 -12.93
CA HIS A 217 -4.42 -11.74 -14.34
C HIS A 217 -3.96 -13.09 -14.87
N GLY A 218 -4.86 -14.06 -14.62
CA GLY A 218 -4.85 -15.36 -15.26
C GLY A 218 -4.74 -15.20 -16.77
N GLN A 219 -4.19 -16.24 -17.38
CA GLN A 219 -4.08 -16.47 -18.81
C GLN A 219 -5.42 -16.24 -19.52
N GLY A 220 -5.70 -15.01 -19.92
CA GLY A 220 -6.71 -14.69 -20.92
C GLY A 220 -6.06 -14.79 -22.29
N THR A 221 -5.89 -16.01 -22.82
CA THR A 221 -5.65 -16.19 -24.25
C THR A 221 -6.83 -15.58 -25.01
N PRO A 222 -6.61 -14.68 -25.99
CA PRO A 222 -7.71 -14.10 -26.74
C PRO A 222 -8.28 -15.17 -27.68
N GLN A 223 -9.45 -15.72 -27.38
CA GLN A 223 -10.20 -16.53 -28.34
C GLN A 223 -10.96 -15.63 -29.33
N PRO A 224 -10.94 -15.93 -30.64
CA PRO A 224 -11.73 -15.23 -31.64
C PRO A 224 -13.21 -15.64 -31.53
N GLY A 225 -14.09 -14.67 -31.29
CA GLY A 225 -15.53 -14.89 -31.18
C GLY A 225 -16.18 -15.20 -32.52
N HIS A 226 -16.81 -16.37 -32.62
CA HIS A 226 -17.83 -16.67 -33.61
C HIS A 226 -19.17 -16.10 -33.14
N GLY A 227 -19.67 -15.06 -33.83
CA GLY A 227 -21.01 -14.55 -33.63
C GLY A 227 -22.01 -15.29 -34.52
N THR A 228 -22.92 -16.05 -33.91
CA THR A 228 -24.18 -16.48 -34.55
C THR A 228 -25.33 -15.79 -33.84
N HIS A 229 -25.94 -14.81 -34.51
CA HIS A 229 -27.18 -14.18 -34.08
C HIS A 229 -28.36 -15.11 -34.38
N SER A 230 -29.08 -15.53 -33.33
CA SER A 230 -30.43 -16.10 -33.45
C SER A 230 -31.43 -15.07 -32.91
N LEU A 231 -32.30 -14.58 -33.79
CA LEU A 231 -33.44 -13.74 -33.47
C LEU A 231 -34.55 -14.61 -32.88
N SER A 232 -35.01 -14.28 -31.68
CA SER A 232 -36.34 -14.70 -31.20
C SER A 232 -36.97 -13.54 -30.44
N ALA A 233 -38.02 -13.00 -31.05
CA ALA A 233 -38.87 -11.97 -30.49
C ALA A 233 -39.80 -12.56 -29.43
N THR A 234 -39.90 -11.90 -28.28
CA THR A 234 -40.99 -12.10 -27.33
C THR A 234 -41.55 -10.74 -26.95
N SER A 235 -42.81 -10.53 -27.32
CA SER A 235 -43.68 -9.45 -26.88
C SER A 235 -44.20 -9.75 -25.48
N SER A 236 -44.17 -8.75 -24.59
CA SER A 236 -44.88 -8.81 -23.31
C SER A 236 -45.66 -7.50 -23.10
N ILE A 237 -46.97 -7.69 -22.98
CA ILE A 237 -48.04 -6.70 -22.82
C ILE A 237 -48.10 -6.24 -21.36
N THR A 238 -48.29 -4.93 -21.17
CA THR A 238 -48.28 -4.24 -19.87
C THR A 238 -49.71 -4.06 -19.32
N SER A 239 -49.94 -4.63 -18.13
CA SER A 239 -50.84 -4.30 -17.00
C SER A 239 -52.08 -3.40 -17.13
N ALA A 240 -53.20 -3.85 -16.52
CA ALA A 240 -53.99 -3.14 -15.47
C ALA A 240 -54.99 -4.14 -14.78
N PRO A 241 -55.68 -3.81 -13.66
CA PRO A 241 -55.44 -4.45 -12.36
C PRO A 241 -56.59 -5.34 -11.83
N ASN A 242 -56.25 -6.14 -10.81
CA ASN A 242 -57.11 -7.09 -10.10
C ASN A 242 -58.17 -6.42 -9.22
N PHE A 243 -59.39 -6.94 -9.34
CA PHE A 243 -60.56 -6.69 -8.51
C PHE A 243 -60.55 -7.67 -7.31
N VAL A 244 -60.82 -7.19 -6.09
CA VAL A 244 -61.03 -8.03 -4.88
C VAL A 244 -62.43 -7.72 -4.32
N PRO A 245 -63.20 -8.72 -3.82
CA PRO A 245 -64.65 -8.61 -3.63
C PRO A 245 -65.12 -8.38 -2.18
N HIS A 246 -66.44 -8.19 -2.07
CA HIS A 246 -67.33 -8.08 -0.89
C HIS A 246 -67.33 -6.70 -0.20
N ARG A 247 -68.47 -6.08 0.12
CA ARG A 247 -69.83 -6.57 0.42
C ARG A 247 -70.85 -5.45 0.14
#